data_AF-A0AAN8DKQ8-F1
#
_entry.id   AF-A0AAN8DKQ8-F1
#
_cell.length_a   1.000
_cell.length_b   1.000
_cell.length_c   1.000
_cell.angle_alpha   90.00
_cell.angle_beta   90.00
_cell.angle_gamma   90.00
#
_symmetry.space_group_name_H-M   'P 1'
#
loop_
_entity.id
_entity.type
_entity.pdbx_description
1 polymer ?
#
loop_
_entity_poly.entity_id
_entity_poly.type
_entity_poly.pdbx_seq_one_letter_code
_entity_poly.pdbx_strand_id
1 'polypeptide(L)'
;MDSADSTVLKTALQAQGTLLHHHEGQLTTINQGVQDLNARQHNFQSTVTTEINHLAEKMRDILTHLEARPAVPAAEFSGSAEVGFAEIPVQIPMPSSTLRLASPEKFSADSGNCRPFLIQCDLHFKHQPQYFPQIKLR
;
A
#
# COMPACT_ATOMS: atom_id res chain seq x y z
N MET A 1 47.56 -65.78 12.93
CA MET A 1 46.70 -64.58 12.93
C MET A 1 46.14 -64.45 14.32
N ASP A 2 46.48 -63.39 15.03
CA ASP A 2 46.12 -63.22 16.43
C ASP A 2 44.66 -62.80 16.57
N SER A 3 43.94 -63.49 17.45
CA SER A 3 42.50 -63.28 17.69
C SER A 3 42.18 -61.87 18.19
N ALA A 4 43.17 -61.12 18.68
CA ALA A 4 43.03 -59.76 19.18
C ALA A 4 42.89 -58.72 18.04
N ASP A 5 43.55 -58.91 16.90
CA ASP A 5 43.46 -57.97 15.78
C ASP A 5 42.07 -58.00 15.13
N SER A 6 41.43 -59.18 15.13
CA SER A 6 40.07 -59.35 14.61
C SER A 6 39.03 -58.62 15.47
N THR A 7 39.22 -58.53 16.78
CA THR A 7 38.26 -57.83 17.67
C THR A 7 38.43 -56.32 17.59
N VAL A 8 39.66 -55.83 17.47
CA VAL A 8 39.94 -54.40 17.25
C VAL A 8 39.32 -53.94 15.93
N LEU A 9 39.52 -54.69 14.84
CA LEU A 9 38.95 -54.36 13.53
C LEU A 9 37.41 -54.36 13.56
N LYS A 10 36.80 -55.37 14.19
CA LYS A 10 35.34 -55.46 14.32
C LYS A 10 34.78 -54.28 15.11
N THR A 11 35.44 -53.89 16.19
CA THR A 11 35.04 -52.76 17.03
C THR A 11 35.16 -51.44 16.26
N ALA A 12 36.23 -51.27 15.49
CA ALA A 12 36.43 -50.10 14.62
C ALA A 12 35.35 -50.01 13.53
N LEU A 13 35.02 -51.13 12.87
CA LEU A 13 33.93 -51.21 11.88
C LEU A 13 32.57 -50.85 12.49
N GLN A 14 32.29 -51.34 13.71
CA GLN A 14 31.05 -51.00 14.41
C GLN A 14 30.99 -49.51 14.75
N ALA A 15 32.07 -48.94 15.28
CA ALA A 15 32.14 -47.51 15.58
C ALA A 15 32.00 -46.63 14.32
N GLN A 16 32.59 -47.06 13.20
CA GLN A 16 32.44 -46.37 11.93
C GLN A 16 31.00 -46.47 11.39
N GLY A 17 30.36 -47.64 11.53
CA GLY A 17 28.97 -47.84 11.13
C GLY A 17 27.98 -46.98 11.92
N THR A 18 28.17 -46.86 13.24
CA THR A 18 27.31 -45.99 14.06
C THR A 18 27.49 -44.52 13.72
N LEU A 19 28.73 -44.08 13.46
CA LEU A 19 29.00 -42.71 13.04
C LEU A 19 28.35 -42.40 11.68
N LEU A 20 28.45 -43.31 10.72
CA LEU A 20 27.88 -43.13 9.39
C LEU A 20 26.36 -43.07 9.44
N HIS A 21 25.72 -43.94 10.23
CA HIS A 21 24.28 -43.90 10.45
C HIS A 21 23.83 -42.60 11.12
N HIS A 22 24.60 -42.09 12.08
CA HIS A 22 24.33 -40.79 12.70
C HIS A 22 24.36 -39.66 11.67
N HIS A 23 25.38 -39.63 10.81
CA HIS A 23 25.50 -38.63 9.75
C HIS A 23 24.37 -38.75 8.71
N GLU A 24 23.97 -39.96 8.35
CA GLU A 24 22.83 -40.21 7.45
C GLU A 24 21.52 -39.66 8.03
N GLY A 25 21.30 -39.83 9.34
CA GLY A 25 20.16 -39.24 10.04
C GLY A 25 20.18 -37.72 10.03
N GLN A 26 21.36 -37.11 10.21
CA GLN A 26 21.52 -35.65 10.15
C GLN A 26 21.24 -35.11 8.75
N LEU A 27 21.78 -35.74 7.70
CA LEU A 27 21.53 -35.35 6.31
C LEU A 27 20.05 -35.47 5.96
N THR A 28 19.39 -36.53 6.42
CA THR A 28 17.95 -36.72 6.21
C THR A 28 17.15 -35.59 6.86
N THR A 29 17.50 -35.22 8.10
CA THR A 29 16.85 -34.11 8.83
C THR A 29 17.05 -32.78 8.11
N ILE A 30 18.27 -32.50 7.64
CA ILE A 30 18.57 -31.27 6.89
C ILE A 30 17.78 -31.23 5.58
N ASN A 31 17.78 -32.31 4.80
CA ASN A 31 17.03 -32.39 3.55
C ASN A 31 15.54 -32.16 3.77
N GLN A 32 14.96 -32.75 4.83
CA GLN A 32 13.57 -32.52 5.19
C GLN A 32 13.29 -31.04 5.51
N GLY A 33 14.18 -30.40 6.28
CA GLY A 33 14.08 -28.99 6.62
C GLY A 33 14.20 -28.07 5.40
N VAL A 34 15.09 -28.37 4.46
CA VAL A 34 15.24 -27.63 3.20
C VAL A 34 13.98 -27.77 2.33
N GLN A 35 13.39 -28.96 2.26
CA GLN A 35 12.15 -29.17 1.51
C GLN A 35 10.98 -28.39 2.11
N ASP A 36 10.82 -28.41 3.45
CA ASP A 36 9.78 -27.64 4.13
C ASP A 36 9.97 -26.13 3.93
N LEU A 37 11.20 -25.63 4.07
CA LEU A 37 11.51 -24.22 3.83
C LEU A 37 11.16 -23.81 2.40
N ASN A 38 11.53 -24.64 1.42
CA ASN A 38 11.24 -24.38 0.01
C ASN A 38 9.72 -24.34 -0.26
N ALA A 39 8.96 -25.27 0.32
CA ALA A 39 7.50 -25.27 0.21
C ALA A 39 6.88 -24.00 0.83
N ARG A 40 7.36 -23.58 2.00
CA ARG A 40 6.92 -22.32 2.64
C ARG A 40 7.28 -21.10 1.80
N GLN A 41 8.47 -21.06 1.22
CA GLN A 41 8.90 -19.97 0.36
C GLN A 41 8.01 -19.87 -0.88
N HIS A 42 7.72 -20.99 -1.55
CA HIS A 42 6.83 -21.03 -2.71
C HIS A 42 5.42 -20.55 -2.36
N ASN A 43 4.87 -21.01 -1.23
CA ASN A 43 3.55 -20.59 -0.77
C ASN A 43 3.52 -19.09 -0.44
N PHE A 44 4.52 -18.59 0.29
CA PHE A 44 4.65 -17.17 0.60
C PHE A 44 4.73 -16.32 -0.67
N GLN A 45 5.59 -16.71 -1.62
CA GLN A 45 5.74 -16.03 -2.89
C GLN A 45 4.41 -15.99 -3.65
N SER A 46 3.70 -17.11 -3.76
CA SER A 46 2.40 -17.20 -4.41
C SER A 46 1.38 -16.25 -3.77
N THR A 47 1.30 -16.23 -2.44
CA THR A 47 0.39 -15.34 -1.71
C THR A 47 0.73 -13.88 -1.97
N VAL A 48 2.01 -13.50 -1.84
CA VAL A 48 2.44 -12.11 -2.06
C VAL A 48 2.16 -11.67 -3.49
N THR A 49 2.46 -12.51 -4.48
CA THR A 49 2.16 -12.20 -5.89
C THR A 49 0.65 -12.02 -6.11
N THR A 50 -0.19 -12.86 -5.50
CA THR A 50 -1.65 -12.76 -5.62
C THR A 50 -2.17 -11.46 -5.01
N GLU A 51 -1.72 -11.11 -3.80
CA GLU A 51 -2.13 -9.86 -3.13
C GLU A 51 -1.67 -8.61 -3.90
N ILE A 52 -0.45 -8.62 -4.45
CA ILE A 52 0.05 -7.51 -5.26
C ILE A 52 -0.77 -7.34 -6.53
N ASN A 53 -1.10 -8.45 -7.21
CA ASN A 53 -1.92 -8.40 -8.42
C ASN A 53 -3.33 -7.87 -8.11
N HIS A 54 -3.93 -8.33 -7.01
CA HIS A 54 -5.24 -7.84 -6.55
C HIS A 54 -5.22 -6.35 -6.22
N LEU A 55 -4.18 -5.88 -5.52
CA LEU A 55 -4.00 -4.47 -5.22
C LEU A 55 -3.84 -3.64 -6.51
N ALA A 56 -3.05 -4.13 -7.46
CA ALA A 56 -2.84 -3.47 -8.75
C ALA A 56 -4.14 -3.38 -9.57
N GLU A 57 -4.96 -4.42 -9.54
CA GLU A 57 -6.29 -4.41 -10.18
C GLU A 57 -7.22 -3.40 -9.52
N LYS A 58 -7.32 -3.39 -8.19
CA LYS A 58 -8.13 -2.40 -7.47
C LYS A 58 -7.70 -0.96 -7.74
N MET A 59 -6.39 -0.70 -7.76
CA MET A 59 -5.88 0.63 -8.09
C MET A 59 -6.25 1.04 -9.51
N ARG A 60 -6.14 0.13 -10.47
CA ARG A 60 -6.53 0.38 -11.86
C ARG A 60 -8.02 0.68 -11.97
N ASP A 61 -8.86 -0.09 -11.29
CA ASP A 61 -10.31 0.10 -11.26
C ASP A 61 -10.70 1.49 -10.74
N ILE A 62 -10.11 1.92 -9.61
CA ILE A 62 -10.31 3.27 -9.05
C ILE A 62 -9.91 4.35 -10.07
N LEU A 63 -8.76 4.20 -10.72
CA LEU A 63 -8.30 5.16 -11.73
C LEU A 63 -9.28 5.22 -12.91
N THR A 64 -9.73 4.08 -13.43
CA THR A 64 -10.72 4.03 -14.52
C THR A 64 -12.06 4.65 -14.12
N HIS A 65 -12.52 4.45 -12.88
CA HIS A 65 -13.75 5.07 -12.38
C HIS A 65 -13.63 6.60 -12.23
N LEU A 66 -12.45 7.11 -11.87
CA LEU A 66 -12.20 8.54 -11.80
C LEU A 66 -12.10 9.18 -13.19
N GLU A 67 -11.48 8.50 -14.16
CA GLU A 67 -11.39 8.96 -15.56
C GLU A 67 -12.72 8.86 -16.30
N ALA A 68 -13.54 7.85 -16.01
CA ALA A 68 -14.86 7.65 -16.62
C ALA A 68 -15.94 8.59 -16.06
N ARG A 69 -15.58 9.62 -15.27
CA ARG A 69 -16.52 10.68 -14.90
C ARG A 69 -17.10 11.28 -16.19
N PRO A 70 -18.41 11.17 -16.45
CA PRO A 70 -18.97 11.70 -17.67
C PRO A 70 -18.73 13.21 -17.67
N ALA A 71 -18.00 13.70 -18.67
CA ALA A 71 -18.17 15.06 -19.11
C ALA A 71 -19.65 15.17 -19.47
N VAL A 72 -20.42 15.85 -18.62
CA VAL A 72 -21.80 16.21 -18.93
C VAL A 72 -21.76 16.83 -20.33
N PRO A 73 -22.45 16.24 -21.33
CA PRO A 73 -22.50 16.88 -22.63
C PRO A 73 -23.18 18.22 -22.43
N ALA A 74 -22.45 19.29 -22.77
CA ALA A 74 -23.00 20.62 -22.89
C ALA A 74 -24.02 20.61 -24.04
N ALA A 75 -25.23 20.12 -23.77
CA ALA A 75 -26.35 20.18 -24.69
C ALA A 75 -27.07 21.51 -24.48
N GLU A 76 -26.64 22.47 -25.30
CA GLU A 76 -27.50 23.38 -26.07
C GLU A 76 -28.47 24.29 -25.30
N PHE A 77 -28.02 25.54 -25.12
CA PHE A 77 -28.90 26.70 -25.09
C PHE A 77 -29.71 26.76 -26.38
N SER A 78 -30.95 26.28 -26.35
CA SER A 78 -31.97 26.63 -27.36
C SER A 78 -32.77 27.81 -26.83
N GLY A 79 -32.52 28.98 -27.42
CA GLY A 79 -33.26 30.19 -27.12
C GLY A 79 -34.67 30.18 -27.72
N SER A 80 -35.59 30.80 -26.97
CA SER A 80 -36.62 31.75 -27.42
C SER A 80 -38.01 31.46 -26.83
N ALA A 81 -38.43 32.25 -25.84
CA ALA A 81 -39.62 33.12 -25.93
C ALA A 81 -39.98 33.75 -24.57
N GLU A 82 -39.83 35.08 -24.52
CA GLU A 82 -40.69 36.09 -23.89
C GLU A 82 -40.98 36.16 -22.37
N VAL A 83 -40.49 37.29 -21.82
CA VAL A 83 -41.13 38.26 -20.91
C VAL A 83 -41.31 37.88 -19.44
N GLY A 84 -40.47 38.50 -18.59
CA GLY A 84 -40.71 38.66 -17.16
C GLY A 84 -39.57 39.44 -16.50
N PHE A 85 -39.76 40.75 -16.29
CA PHE A 85 -38.84 41.61 -15.54
C PHE A 85 -38.61 41.06 -14.11
N ALA A 86 -37.37 40.74 -13.78
CA ALA A 86 -36.87 40.70 -12.40
C ALA A 86 -35.34 40.93 -12.40
N GLU A 87 -34.96 41.99 -11.69
CA GLU A 87 -33.62 42.53 -11.51
C GLU A 87 -32.72 41.58 -10.68
N ILE A 88 -31.66 41.00 -11.26
CA ILE A 88 -30.60 40.26 -10.55
C ILE A 88 -29.25 40.48 -11.28
N PRO A 89 -28.14 40.75 -10.57
CA PRO A 89 -27.00 41.51 -11.08
C PRO A 89 -26.07 40.74 -12.02
N VAL A 90 -25.36 41.51 -12.84
CA VAL A 90 -24.24 41.13 -13.72
C VAL A 90 -23.36 40.06 -13.07
N GLN A 91 -23.48 38.81 -13.54
CA GLN A 91 -22.48 37.78 -13.30
C GLN A 91 -21.24 38.13 -14.11
N ILE A 92 -20.27 38.72 -13.41
CA ILE A 92 -18.87 38.77 -13.82
C ILE A 92 -18.45 37.33 -14.17
N PRO A 93 -17.74 37.07 -15.30
CA PRO A 93 -17.19 35.75 -15.56
C PRO A 93 -16.23 35.39 -14.43
N MET A 94 -16.62 34.44 -13.60
CA MET A 94 -15.83 33.98 -12.46
C MET A 94 -14.57 33.30 -13.04
N PRO A 95 -13.36 33.80 -12.76
CA PRO A 95 -12.15 33.16 -13.26
C PRO A 95 -11.90 31.90 -12.44
N SER A 96 -11.83 30.78 -13.16
CA SER A 96 -11.12 29.55 -12.82
C SER A 96 -11.52 28.87 -11.50
N SER A 97 -12.07 27.67 -11.66
CA SER A 97 -12.29 26.62 -10.68
C SER A 97 -11.03 26.35 -9.82
N THR A 98 -10.74 27.22 -8.88
CA THR A 98 -9.76 26.94 -7.84
C THR A 98 -10.41 25.91 -6.92
N LEU A 99 -9.84 24.69 -6.87
CA LEU A 99 -10.22 23.63 -5.93
C LEU A 99 -10.22 24.21 -4.51
N ARG A 100 -11.40 24.64 -4.05
CA ARG A 100 -11.56 25.23 -2.73
C ARG A 100 -11.80 24.09 -1.76
N LEU A 101 -10.74 23.73 -1.04
CA LEU A 101 -10.83 22.79 0.07
C LEU A 101 -11.85 23.32 1.11
N ALA A 102 -12.68 22.42 1.65
CA ALA A 102 -13.60 22.77 2.73
C ALA A 102 -12.81 23.23 3.95
N SER A 103 -13.27 24.28 4.65
CA SER A 103 -12.56 24.87 5.80
C SER A 103 -12.08 23.79 6.78
N PRO A 104 -10.85 23.92 7.34
CA PRO A 104 -10.39 23.03 8.38
C PRO A 104 -11.38 22.93 9.52
N GLU A 105 -11.57 21.72 10.04
CA GLU A 105 -12.35 21.54 11.27
C GLU A 105 -11.65 22.29 12.41
N LYS A 106 -12.42 22.90 13.31
CA LYS A 106 -11.84 23.58 14.47
C LYS A 106 -11.10 22.54 15.32
N PHE A 107 -9.87 22.86 15.74
CA PHE A 107 -9.09 21.95 16.57
C PHE A 107 -9.77 21.75 17.93
N SER A 108 -10.29 20.54 18.16
CA SER A 108 -11.06 20.19 19.36
C SER A 108 -10.21 19.90 20.60
N ALA A 109 -8.88 20.14 20.57
CA ALA A 109 -7.92 19.87 21.65
C ALA A 109 -7.88 18.44 22.20
N ASP A 110 -8.67 17.53 21.62
CA ASP A 110 -8.68 16.13 22.00
C ASP A 110 -7.42 15.43 21.47
N SER A 111 -6.79 14.63 22.33
CA SER A 111 -5.46 14.07 22.11
C SER A 111 -5.33 13.19 20.85
N GLY A 112 -6.46 12.70 20.32
CA GLY A 112 -6.52 11.92 19.07
C GLY A 112 -6.57 12.74 17.78
N ASN A 113 -6.90 14.03 17.83
CA ASN A 113 -7.24 14.81 16.62
C ASN A 113 -6.11 15.74 16.13
N CYS A 114 -4.95 15.75 16.80
CA CYS A 114 -3.82 16.60 16.43
C CYS A 114 -3.28 16.26 15.03
N ARG A 115 -3.02 14.97 14.76
CA ARG A 115 -2.40 14.55 13.50
C ARG A 115 -3.29 14.78 12.27
N PRO A 116 -4.59 14.41 12.27
CA PRO A 116 -5.49 14.72 11.16
C PRO A 116 -5.64 16.24 10.92
N PHE A 117 -5.75 17.03 11.99
CA PHE A 117 -5.84 18.48 11.91
C PHE A 117 -4.61 19.11 11.25
N LEU A 118 -3.40 18.72 11.66
CA LEU A 118 -2.16 19.22 11.05
C LEU A 118 -2.04 18.89 9.56
N ILE A 119 -2.49 17.70 9.15
CA ILE A 119 -2.52 17.31 7.73
C ILE A 119 -3.50 18.21 6.96
N GLN A 120 -4.67 18.49 7.53
CA GLN A 120 -5.64 19.40 6.91
C GLN A 120 -5.09 20.82 6.79
N CYS A 121 -4.40 21.32 7.81
CA CYS A 121 -3.73 22.62 7.77
C CYS A 121 -2.63 22.69 6.69
N ASP A 122 -1.78 21.68 6.58
CA ASP A 122 -0.73 21.61 5.55
C ASP A 122 -1.32 21.59 4.13
N LEU A 123 -2.40 20.83 3.93
CA LEU A 123 -3.09 20.77 2.65
C LEU A 123 -3.67 22.14 2.27
N HIS A 124 -4.31 22.84 3.21
CA HIS A 124 -4.83 24.19 2.99
C HIS A 124 -3.74 25.21 2.72
N PHE A 125 -2.61 25.14 3.43
CA PHE A 125 -1.49 26.03 3.21
C PHE A 125 -0.90 25.85 1.80
N LYS A 126 -0.74 24.61 1.33
CA LYS A 126 -0.19 24.30 0.00
C LYS A 126 -1.08 24.76 -1.15
N HIS A 127 -2.40 24.55 -1.04
CA HIS A 127 -3.32 24.81 -2.15
C HIS A 127 -3.97 26.19 -2.09
N GLN A 128 -3.99 26.82 -0.91
CA GLN A 128 -4.61 28.13 -0.71
C GLN A 128 -3.80 29.07 0.22
N PRO A 129 -2.51 29.32 -0.09
CA PRO A 129 -1.65 30.16 0.75
C PRO A 129 -2.13 31.60 0.92
N GLN A 130 -2.99 32.08 0.01
CA GLN A 130 -3.59 33.42 0.04
C GLN A 130 -4.52 33.67 1.23
N TYR A 131 -5.03 32.63 1.91
CA TYR A 131 -5.88 32.79 3.10
C TYR A 131 -5.09 32.85 4.41
N PHE A 132 -3.76 32.67 4.37
CA PHE A 132 -2.92 32.74 5.55
C PHE A 132 -2.25 34.11 5.66
N PRO A 133 -2.24 34.74 6.84
CA PRO A 133 -1.57 36.01 7.03
C PRO A 133 -0.08 35.83 6.76
N GLN A 134 0.42 36.53 5.74
CA GLN A 134 1.85 36.60 5.43
C GLN A 134 2.50 37.52 6.46
N ILE A 135 2.94 36.96 7.60
CA ILE A 135 3.64 37.74 8.62
C ILE A 135 5.00 38.14 8.03
N LYS A 136 5.11 39.39 7.57
CA LYS A 136 6.40 39.98 7.21
C LYS A 136 7.14 40.31 8.49
N LEU A 137 8.13 39.49 8.86
CA LEU A 137 9.10 39.83 9.89
C LEU A 137 9.86 41.09 9.44
N ARG A 138 9.84 42.14 10.28
CA ARG A 138 10.56 43.40 10.08
C ARG A 138 11.57 43.57 11.21
#